data_AF-A0A8J3D7S7-F1
#
_entry.id   AF-A0A8J3D7S7-F1
#
_cell.length_a   1.000
_cell.length_b   1.000
_cell.length_c   1.000
_cell.angle_alpha   90.00
_cell.angle_beta   90.00
_cell.angle_gamma   90.00
#
_symmetry.space_group_name_H-M   'P 1'
#
loop_
_entity.id
_entity.type
_entity.pdbx_description
1 polymer ?
#
loop_
_entity_poly.entity_id
_entity_poly.type
_entity_poly.pdbx_seq_one_letter_code
_entity_poly.pdbx_strand_id
1 'polypeptide(L)'
;MAESRLPKASFWQKLKDRWNVQSGWDVAVILLVFACTGFSILYLKKILYGWMGVTAASPGWLRWLLAIVVVLPLYQVVLLMWGWLLGNFDFFWAFEKRMIARLSGLFGKKQKQ
;
A
#
# COMPACT_ATOMS: atom_id res chain seq x y z
N MET A 1 17.89 43.36 -3.62
CA MET A 1 16.90 42.40 -3.10
C MET A 1 17.17 41.06 -3.77
N ALA A 2 17.84 40.14 -3.07
CA ALA A 2 18.23 38.84 -3.64
C ALA A 2 17.10 37.84 -3.36
N GLU A 3 16.35 37.49 -4.39
CA GLU A 3 15.37 36.42 -4.36
C GLU A 3 16.14 35.08 -4.34
N SER A 4 16.35 34.53 -3.15
CA SER A 4 16.93 33.20 -2.98
C SER A 4 15.96 32.15 -3.54
N ARG A 5 16.04 31.91 -4.85
CA ARG A 5 15.30 30.86 -5.53
C ARG A 5 15.75 29.51 -4.96
N LEU A 6 15.00 28.99 -4.00
CA LEU A 6 15.21 27.64 -3.50
C LEU A 6 15.21 26.69 -4.71
N PRO A 7 16.24 25.83 -4.87
CA PRO A 7 16.30 24.91 -5.99
C PRO A 7 15.01 24.08 -5.98
N LYS A 8 14.34 24.01 -7.14
CA LYS A 8 13.14 23.17 -7.31
C LYS A 8 13.52 21.76 -6.89
N ALA A 9 13.01 21.31 -5.74
CA ALA A 9 13.31 19.98 -5.22
C ALA A 9 13.03 18.95 -6.31
N SER A 10 14.06 18.18 -6.68
CA SER A 10 13.96 17.14 -7.70
C SER A 10 12.88 16.12 -7.27
N PHE A 11 12.17 15.53 -8.23
CA PHE A 11 11.14 14.52 -7.96
C PHE A 11 11.64 13.42 -7.00
N TRP A 12 12.90 13.01 -7.18
CA TRP A 12 13.60 12.07 -6.30
C TRP A 12 13.74 12.55 -4.86
N GLN A 13 14.00 13.83 -4.63
CA GLN A 13 14.11 14.40 -3.28
C GLN A 13 12.74 14.41 -2.59
N LYS A 14 11.68 14.78 -3.32
CA LYS A 14 10.30 14.75 -2.79
C LYS A 14 9.85 13.35 -2.37
N LEU A 15 10.24 12.33 -3.12
CA LEU A 15 9.92 10.94 -2.78
C LEU A 15 10.69 10.45 -1.55
N LYS A 16 11.99 10.76 -1.47
CA LYS A 16 12.81 10.42 -0.29
C LYS A 16 12.26 11.08 0.98
N ASP A 17 11.92 12.37 0.92
CA ASP A 17 11.38 13.10 2.07
C ASP A 17 10.00 12.57 2.48
N ARG A 18 9.13 12.27 1.51
CA ARG A 18 7.78 11.77 1.80
C ARG A 18 7.80 10.38 2.46
N TRP A 19 8.71 9.52 2.04
CA TRP A 19 8.81 8.15 2.53
C TRP A 19 9.84 7.99 3.66
N ASN A 20 10.62 9.05 3.94
CA ASN A 20 11.69 9.09 4.93
C ASN A 20 12.77 8.00 4.66
N VAL A 21 13.18 7.89 3.41
CA VAL A 21 14.10 6.86 2.92
C VAL A 21 15.46 7.47 2.65
N GLN A 22 16.52 6.87 3.20
CA GLN A 22 17.87 7.44 3.16
C GLN A 22 18.57 7.23 1.80
N SER A 23 18.30 6.10 1.12
CA SER A 23 18.94 5.76 -0.16
C SER A 23 17.98 5.88 -1.35
N GLY A 24 18.49 6.34 -2.50
CA GLY A 24 17.75 6.30 -3.76
C GLY A 24 17.48 4.87 -4.26
N TRP A 25 18.31 3.91 -3.83
CA TRP A 25 18.17 2.50 -4.16
C TRP A 25 16.92 1.89 -3.53
N ASP A 26 16.67 2.20 -2.25
CA ASP A 26 15.49 1.73 -1.52
C ASP A 26 14.20 2.20 -2.20
N VAL A 27 14.16 3.44 -2.71
CA VAL A 27 13.02 3.95 -3.47
C VAL A 27 12.76 3.12 -4.74
N ALA A 28 13.81 2.74 -5.47
CA ALA A 28 13.69 1.88 -6.65
C ALA A 28 13.19 0.47 -6.29
N VAL A 29 13.70 -0.10 -5.19
CA VAL A 29 13.25 -1.40 -4.66
C VAL A 29 11.78 -1.32 -4.27
N ILE A 30 11.36 -0.27 -3.56
CA ILE A 30 9.96 -0.08 -3.15
C ILE A 30 9.06 0.03 -4.39
N LEU A 31 9.45 0.80 -5.40
CA LEU A 31 8.72 0.92 -6.67
C LEU A 31 8.56 -0.44 -7.36
N LEU A 32 9.62 -1.25 -7.36
CA LEU A 32 9.60 -2.60 -7.92
C LEU A 32 8.63 -3.51 -7.14
N VAL A 33 8.67 -3.47 -5.80
CA VAL A 33 7.69 -4.17 -4.95
C VAL A 33 6.26 -3.73 -5.26
N PHE A 34 6.01 -2.43 -5.40
CA PHE A 34 4.68 -1.93 -5.74
C PHE A 34 4.20 -2.43 -7.11
N ALA A 35 5.10 -2.53 -8.09
CA ALA A 35 4.77 -3.10 -9.40
C ALA A 35 4.45 -4.61 -9.28
N CYS A 36 5.28 -5.39 -8.59
CA CYS A 36 5.08 -6.82 -8.39
C CYS A 36 3.81 -7.12 -7.58
N THR A 37 3.63 -6.45 -6.44
CA THR A 37 2.42 -6.56 -5.60
C THR A 37 1.15 -6.20 -6.39
N GLY A 38 1.18 -5.11 -7.17
CA GLY A 38 0.09 -4.69 -8.05
C GLY A 38 -0.33 -5.79 -9.03
N PHE A 39 0.65 -6.44 -9.65
CA PHE A 39 0.41 -7.58 -10.54
C PHE A 39 -0.15 -8.79 -9.76
N SER A 40 0.44 -9.15 -8.63
CA SER A 40 -0.01 -10.27 -7.79
C SER A 40 -1.48 -10.15 -7.39
N ILE A 41 -1.94 -8.96 -7.03
CA ILE A 41 -3.34 -8.70 -6.62
C ILE A 41 -4.33 -9.00 -7.74
N LEU A 42 -4.00 -8.67 -8.99
CA LEU A 42 -4.89 -8.95 -10.13
C LEU A 42 -5.12 -10.45 -10.30
N TYR A 43 -4.06 -11.24 -10.16
CA TYR A 43 -4.13 -12.70 -10.22
C TYR A 43 -4.86 -13.27 -9.01
N LEU A 44 -4.55 -12.80 -7.80
CA LEU A 44 -5.23 -13.20 -6.57
C LEU A 44 -6.73 -12.95 -6.64
N LYS A 45 -7.15 -11.78 -7.13
CA LYS A 45 -8.57 -11.44 -7.33
C LYS A 45 -9.24 -12.44 -8.27
N LYS A 46 -8.59 -12.80 -9.38
CA LYS A 46 -9.10 -13.79 -10.34
C LYS A 46 -9.22 -15.19 -9.71
N ILE A 47 -8.20 -15.62 -8.96
CA ILE A 47 -8.19 -16.90 -8.24
C ILE A 47 -9.28 -16.92 -7.16
N LEU A 48 -9.41 -15.87 -6.36
CA LEU A 48 -10.42 -15.74 -5.31
C LEU A 48 -11.85 -15.82 -5.86
N TYR A 49 -12.13 -15.16 -6.99
CA TYR A 49 -13.45 -15.28 -7.62
C TYR A 49 -13.72 -16.67 -8.17
N GLY A 50 -12.68 -17.35 -8.68
CA GLY A 50 -12.78 -18.74 -9.11
C GLY A 50 -13.02 -19.71 -7.95
N TRP A 51 -12.29 -19.54 -6.84
CA TRP A 51 -12.39 -20.40 -5.64
C TRP A 51 -13.69 -20.21 -4.86
N MET A 52 -14.15 -18.97 -4.70
CA MET A 52 -15.40 -18.70 -3.97
C MET A 52 -16.66 -19.00 -4.79
N GLY A 53 -16.52 -19.47 -6.03
CA GLY A 53 -17.66 -19.90 -6.84
C GLY A 53 -18.70 -18.80 -7.04
N VAL A 54 -18.29 -17.53 -7.04
CA VAL A 54 -19.23 -16.40 -7.07
C VAL A 54 -19.83 -16.26 -8.47
N THR A 55 -20.89 -17.02 -8.73
CA THR A 55 -21.66 -17.07 -9.98
C THR A 55 -22.47 -15.80 -10.18
N ALA A 56 -22.70 -15.37 -11.45
CA ALA A 56 -23.34 -14.09 -11.83
C ALA A 56 -24.60 -13.74 -11.01
N ALA A 57 -25.29 -14.75 -10.47
CA ALA A 57 -26.45 -14.69 -9.60
C ALA A 57 -26.24 -14.04 -8.21
N SER A 58 -25.01 -13.96 -7.69
CA SER A 58 -24.76 -13.25 -6.42
C SER A 58 -24.86 -11.73 -6.59
N PRO A 59 -25.40 -10.99 -5.61
CA PRO A 59 -25.47 -9.54 -5.68
C PRO A 59 -24.10 -8.93 -5.95
N GLY A 60 -24.00 -8.04 -6.94
CA GLY A 60 -22.72 -7.40 -7.31
C GLY A 60 -22.04 -6.66 -6.15
N TRP A 61 -22.83 -6.16 -5.19
CA TRP A 61 -22.31 -5.53 -3.98
C TRP A 61 -21.59 -6.51 -3.06
N LEU A 62 -22.06 -7.76 -2.94
CA LEU A 62 -21.46 -8.78 -2.10
C LEU A 62 -20.08 -9.18 -2.62
N ARG A 63 -19.95 -9.32 -3.95
CA ARG A 63 -18.65 -9.54 -4.62
C ARG A 63 -17.65 -8.43 -4.36
N TRP A 64 -18.12 -7.20 -4.38
CA TRP A 64 -17.27 -6.04 -4.20
C TRP A 64 -16.84 -5.90 -2.74
N LEU A 65 -17.77 -6.14 -1.81
CA LEU A 65 -17.49 -6.18 -0.37
C LEU A 65 -16.47 -7.28 -0.04
N LEU A 66 -16.67 -8.51 -0.52
CA LEU A 66 -15.71 -9.60 -0.32
C LEU A 66 -14.36 -9.31 -0.96
N ALA A 67 -14.35 -8.73 -2.17
CA ALA A 67 -13.10 -8.32 -2.79
C ALA A 67 -12.36 -7.32 -1.91
N ILE A 68 -13.01 -6.31 -1.35
CA ILE A 68 -12.36 -5.34 -0.46
C ILE A 68 -11.92 -6.02 0.83
N VAL A 69 -12.81 -6.76 1.50
CA VAL A 69 -12.53 -7.38 2.81
C VAL A 69 -11.44 -8.43 2.73
N VAL A 70 -11.29 -9.14 1.60
CA VAL A 70 -10.26 -10.18 1.41
C VAL A 70 -9.00 -9.62 0.78
N VAL A 71 -9.09 -8.80 -0.28
CA VAL A 71 -7.91 -8.25 -0.96
C VAL A 71 -7.15 -7.29 -0.05
N LEU A 72 -7.83 -6.55 0.83
CA LEU A 72 -7.18 -5.59 1.74
C LEU A 72 -6.21 -6.27 2.72
N PRO A 73 -6.58 -7.28 3.53
CA PRO A 73 -5.63 -8.00 4.37
C PRO A 73 -4.62 -8.80 3.55
N LEU A 74 -5.01 -9.32 2.38
CA LEU A 74 -4.10 -10.06 1.51
C LEU A 74 -2.99 -9.15 0.94
N TYR A 75 -3.31 -7.89 0.63
CA TYR A 75 -2.36 -6.88 0.19
C TYR A 75 -1.27 -6.64 1.23
N GLN A 76 -1.67 -6.58 2.51
CA GLN A 76 -0.74 -6.41 3.62
C GLN A 76 0.28 -7.54 3.70
N VAL A 77 -0.20 -8.79 3.59
CA VAL A 77 0.66 -9.98 3.61
C VAL A 77 1.61 -9.98 2.41
N VAL A 78 1.11 -9.67 1.21
CA VAL A 78 1.93 -9.64 -0.01
C VAL A 78 2.99 -8.52 0.07
N LEU A 79 2.63 -7.33 0.54
CA LEU A 79 3.60 -6.24 0.77
C LEU A 79 4.70 -6.64 1.76
N LEU A 80 4.33 -7.23 2.90
CA LEU A 80 5.30 -7.70 3.90
C LEU A 80 6.20 -8.79 3.34
N MET A 81 5.65 -9.73 2.58
CA MET A 81 6.39 -10.81 1.93
C MET A 81 7.44 -10.26 0.97
N TRP A 82 7.08 -9.31 0.10
CA TRP A 82 8.02 -8.67 -0.81
C TRP A 82 9.02 -7.78 -0.10
N GLY A 83 8.61 -7.08 0.96
CA GLY A 83 9.49 -6.30 1.82
C GLY A 83 10.54 -7.16 2.51
N TRP A 84 10.16 -8.37 2.94
CA TRP A 84 11.08 -9.36 3.50
C TRP A 84 12.02 -9.93 2.44
N LEU A 85 11.52 -10.24 1.24
CA LEU A 85 12.32 -10.75 0.12
C LEU A 85 13.45 -9.79 -0.30
N LEU A 86 13.20 -8.48 -0.25
CA LEU A 86 14.11 -7.44 -0.73
C LEU A 86 14.85 -6.71 0.40
N GLY A 87 14.80 -7.24 1.63
CA GLY A 87 15.57 -6.70 2.78
C GLY A 87 15.12 -5.34 3.29
N ASN A 88 13.92 -4.87 2.91
CA ASN A 88 13.35 -3.57 3.30
C ASN A 88 12.13 -3.72 4.24
N PHE A 89 12.09 -4.79 5.03
CA PHE A 89 10.95 -5.15 5.88
C PHE A 89 10.53 -4.02 6.83
N ASP A 90 11.49 -3.37 7.50
CA ASP A 90 11.21 -2.29 8.47
C ASP A 90 10.48 -1.10 7.84
N PHE A 91 10.82 -0.77 6.59
CA PHE A 91 10.14 0.27 5.85
C PHE A 91 8.67 -0.09 5.60
N PHE A 92 8.42 -1.30 5.09
CA PHE A 92 7.07 -1.77 4.79
C PHE A 92 6.24 -1.95 6.06
N TRP A 93 6.83 -2.45 7.14
CA TRP A 93 6.19 -2.56 8.44
C TRP A 93 5.80 -1.19 9.01
N ALA A 94 6.69 -0.20 8.91
CA ALA A 94 6.37 1.18 9.29
C ALA A 94 5.33 1.83 8.36
N PHE A 95 5.33 1.49 7.07
CA PHE A 95 4.34 1.95 6.10
C PHE A 95 2.94 1.36 6.41
N GLU A 96 2.86 0.06 6.64
CA GLU A 96 1.65 -0.66 7.01
C GLU A 96 1.05 -0.11 8.32
N LYS A 97 1.86 0.02 9.38
CA LYS A 97 1.38 0.62 10.64
C LYS A 97 0.84 2.03 10.42
N ARG A 98 1.50 2.84 9.58
CA ARG A 98 1.03 4.19 9.23
C ARG A 98 -0.28 4.17 8.44
N MET A 99 -0.55 3.13 7.68
CA MET A 99 -1.83 2.95 6.97
C MET A 99 -2.93 2.52 7.94
N ILE A 100 -2.68 1.50 8.77
CA ILE A 100 -3.62 1.00 9.78
C ILE A 100 -3.92 2.07 10.83
N ALA A 101 -2.93 2.84 11.28
CA ALA A 101 -3.13 3.95 12.21
C ALA A 101 -4.08 5.03 11.65
N ARG A 102 -4.06 5.27 10.34
CA ARG A 102 -5.02 6.18 9.68
C ARG A 102 -6.41 5.56 9.56
N LEU A 103 -6.49 4.27 9.21
CA LEU A 103 -7.75 3.55 9.11
C LEU A 103 -8.46 3.44 10.48
N SER A 104 -7.71 3.06 11.52
CA SER A 104 -8.18 2.99 12.90
C SER A 104 -8.45 4.38 13.49
N GLY A 105 -7.68 5.40 13.12
CA GLY A 105 -7.94 6.78 13.52
C GLY A 105 -9.27 7.35 13.01
N LEU A 106 -9.79 6.83 11.89
CA LEU A 106 -11.15 7.14 11.39
C LEU A 106 -12.25 6.47 12.23
N PHE A 107 -11.99 5.29 12.79
CA PHE A 107 -12.90 4.64 13.75
C PHE A 107 -12.72 5.15 15.20
N GLY A 108 -11.56 5.75 15.51
CA GLY A 108 -11.12 6.12 16.85
C GLY A 108 -11.37 7.57 17.29
N LYS A 109 -12.11 8.39 16.53
CA LYS A 109 -12.48 9.75 16.95
C LYS A 109 -13.98 9.98 17.05
N LYS A 110 -14.57 9.37 18.09
CA LYS A 110 -15.57 10.05 18.94
C LYS A 110 -15.13 9.92 20.39
N GLN A 111 -14.31 10.85 20.87
CA GLN A 111 -14.33 11.20 22.29
C GLN A 111 -13.83 12.62 22.53
N LYS A 112 -14.60 13.32 23.36
CA LYS A 112 -14.38 14.63 23.98
C LYS A 112 -14.67 15.86 23.09
N GLN A 113 -15.95 16.23 23.04
CA GLN A 113 -16.37 17.50 23.66
C GLN A 113 -17.25 17.16 24.86
#